data_AF-A0A7K0GC81-F1
#
_entry.id   AF-A0A7K0GC81-F1
#
_cell.length_a   1.000
_cell.length_b   1.000
_cell.length_c   1.000
_cell.angle_alpha   90.00
_cell.angle_beta   90.00
_cell.angle_gamma   90.00
#
_symmetry.space_group_name_H-M   'P 1'
#
loop_
_entity.id
_entity.type
_entity.pdbx_description
1 polymer ?
#
loop_
_entity_poly.entity_id
_entity_poly.type
_entity_poly.pdbx_seq_one_letter_code
_entity_poly.pdbx_strand_id
1 'polypeptide(L)'
;MDESLIGIIVAAGCGLLCAGLGAYMVVTGNPSLLHSYHYATTPLADRPALARESGTGLIVTGVGCALMGLSDPFGVWAGVAGIVLLVAGIAINLISIIRHNGSLFSFPSSEEKAHGGRGLHIGLNTGGGVVLGAIIGLVCIVPGVYMIATGDVSLLHSYHYEHIAAADLPAFSFIEGLSMIGLGIGLAICFAAGGRMTMRPIPLWAKVLMAVGGIIWGASLITLIVAIPTFGGSLS
;
A
#
# COMPACT_ATOMS: atom_id res chain seq x y z
N MET A 1 21.37 7.35 -15.72
CA MET A 1 20.01 6.79 -15.70
C MET A 1 19.15 7.93 -15.23
N ASP A 2 18.28 8.44 -16.09
CA ASP A 2 17.34 9.50 -15.75
C ASP A 2 16.33 9.01 -14.69
N GLU A 3 15.83 9.92 -13.87
CA GLU A 3 14.95 9.62 -12.74
C GLU A 3 13.64 8.96 -13.18
N SER A 4 13.15 9.32 -14.38
CA SER A 4 11.98 8.70 -15.02
C SER A 4 12.19 7.20 -15.26
N LEU A 5 13.35 6.77 -15.75
CA LEU A 5 13.64 5.37 -15.99
C LEU A 5 13.74 4.56 -14.68
N ILE A 6 14.26 5.14 -13.60
CA ILE A 6 14.28 4.50 -12.28
C ILE A 6 12.85 4.31 -11.77
N GLY A 7 12.02 5.36 -11.86
CA GLY A 7 10.60 5.30 -11.49
C GLY A 7 9.84 4.22 -12.25
N ILE A 8 10.03 4.15 -13.58
CA ILE A 8 9.45 3.12 -14.44
C ILE A 8 9.89 1.72 -14.01
N ILE A 9 11.19 1.49 -13.78
CA ILE A 9 11.71 0.17 -13.39
C ILE A 9 11.13 -0.28 -12.05
N VAL A 10 11.08 0.61 -11.06
CA VAL A 10 10.53 0.29 -9.74
C VAL A 10 9.04 0.00 -9.83
N ALA A 11 8.27 0.85 -10.50
CA ALA A 11 6.82 0.68 -10.66
C ALA A 11 6.47 -0.60 -11.44
N ALA A 12 7.17 -0.86 -12.55
CA ALA A 12 6.99 -2.08 -13.33
C ALA A 12 7.41 -3.32 -12.54
N GLY A 13 8.52 -3.25 -11.79
CA GLY A 13 9.00 -4.32 -10.92
C GLY A 13 7.99 -4.66 -9.82
N CYS A 14 7.53 -3.66 -9.07
CA CYS A 14 6.49 -3.82 -8.06
C CYS A 14 5.17 -4.34 -8.67
N GLY A 15 4.77 -3.79 -9.81
CA GLY A 15 3.55 -4.20 -10.52
C GLY A 15 3.59 -5.65 -10.98
N LEU A 16 4.70 -6.08 -11.59
CA LEU A 16 4.93 -7.46 -12.02
C LEU A 16 4.97 -8.42 -10.83
N LEU A 17 5.61 -8.04 -9.73
CA LEU A 17 5.64 -8.86 -8.52
C LEU A 17 4.23 -9.04 -7.95
N CYS A 18 3.48 -7.96 -7.77
CA CYS A 18 2.09 -8.02 -7.31
C CYS A 18 1.22 -8.88 -8.25
N ALA A 19 1.29 -8.62 -9.56
CA ALA A 19 0.51 -9.38 -10.54
C ALA A 19 0.90 -10.86 -10.58
N GLY A 20 2.19 -11.18 -10.48
CA GLY A 20 2.68 -12.56 -10.42
C GLY A 20 2.20 -13.31 -9.18
N LEU A 21 2.28 -12.68 -8.00
CA LEU A 21 1.76 -13.25 -6.76
C LEU A 21 0.24 -13.44 -6.82
N GLY A 22 -0.48 -12.47 -7.39
CA GLY A 22 -1.94 -12.57 -7.57
C GLY A 22 -2.32 -13.68 -8.56
N ALA A 23 -1.60 -13.80 -9.69
CA ALA A 23 -1.81 -14.86 -10.68
C ALA A 23 -1.57 -16.24 -10.07
N TYR A 24 -0.54 -16.40 -9.24
CA TYR A 24 -0.33 -17.62 -8.48
C TYR A 24 -1.56 -17.98 -7.64
N MET A 25 -2.12 -17.02 -6.89
CA MET A 25 -3.31 -17.28 -6.06
C MET A 25 -4.56 -17.62 -6.90
N VAL A 26 -4.74 -16.96 -8.04
CA VAL A 26 -5.84 -17.24 -8.98
C VAL A 26 -5.75 -18.66 -9.55
N VAL A 27 -4.58 -19.05 -10.03
CA VAL A 27 -4.38 -20.36 -10.67
C VAL A 27 -4.47 -21.49 -9.65
N THR A 28 -3.78 -21.33 -8.52
CA THR A 28 -3.66 -22.41 -7.53
C THR A 28 -4.83 -22.48 -6.55
N GLY A 29 -5.57 -21.38 -6.35
CA GLY A 29 -6.52 -21.25 -5.25
C GLY A 29 -5.85 -21.34 -3.88
N ASN A 30 -4.52 -21.14 -3.79
CA ASN A 30 -3.79 -21.27 -2.54
C ASN A 30 -3.81 -19.93 -1.77
N PRO A 31 -4.42 -19.87 -0.57
CA PRO A 31 -4.46 -18.65 0.23
C PRO A 31 -3.14 -18.38 0.97
N SER A 32 -2.07 -19.19 0.80
CA SER A 32 -0.84 -19.07 1.58
C SER A 32 -0.09 -17.74 1.40
N LEU A 33 -0.36 -17.00 0.33
CA LEU A 33 0.19 -15.66 0.12
C LEU A 33 -0.62 -14.56 0.85
N LEU A 34 -1.85 -14.87 1.29
CA LEU A 34 -2.57 -14.03 2.23
C LEU A 34 -2.00 -14.25 3.63
N HIS A 35 -2.07 -13.21 4.46
CA HIS A 35 -1.86 -13.39 5.88
C HIS A 35 -2.93 -14.33 6.46
N SER A 36 -2.55 -15.19 7.39
CA SER A 36 -3.44 -16.21 7.97
C SER A 36 -4.70 -15.64 8.63
N TYR A 37 -4.67 -14.39 9.10
CA TYR A 37 -5.84 -13.73 9.67
C TYR A 37 -6.89 -13.29 8.62
N HIS A 38 -6.54 -13.26 7.33
CA HIS A 38 -7.46 -12.94 6.25
C HIS A 38 -8.29 -14.14 5.77
N TYR A 39 -7.96 -15.36 6.20
CA TYR A 39 -8.74 -16.57 5.91
C TYR A 39 -8.96 -17.45 7.15
N ALA A 40 -8.70 -16.90 8.33
CA ALA A 40 -8.71 -17.61 9.60
C ALA A 40 -10.07 -18.23 9.96
N THR A 41 -11.17 -17.59 9.56
CA THR A 41 -12.53 -18.08 9.79
C THR A 41 -13.22 -18.44 8.48
N THR A 42 -12.48 -18.44 7.37
CA THR A 42 -12.98 -18.87 6.07
C THR A 42 -13.04 -20.40 6.05
N PRO A 43 -14.22 -20.99 5.81
CA PRO A 43 -14.38 -22.45 5.68
C PRO A 43 -13.40 -23.02 4.67
N LEU A 44 -12.85 -24.21 4.92
CA LEU A 44 -11.85 -24.84 4.05
C LEU A 44 -12.30 -24.94 2.59
N ALA A 45 -13.60 -25.17 2.36
CA ALA A 45 -14.21 -25.24 1.03
C ALA A 45 -14.20 -23.88 0.29
N ASP A 46 -14.22 -22.76 1.01
CA ASP A 46 -14.31 -21.41 0.45
C ASP A 46 -12.94 -20.74 0.29
N ARG A 47 -11.89 -21.28 0.93
CA ARG A 47 -10.51 -20.75 0.85
C ARG A 47 -9.98 -20.63 -0.59
N PRO A 48 -10.24 -21.58 -1.51
CA PRO A 48 -9.85 -21.39 -2.91
C PRO A 48 -10.56 -20.23 -3.61
N ALA A 49 -11.82 -19.97 -3.28
CA ALA A 49 -12.56 -18.84 -3.84
C ALA A 49 -12.00 -17.52 -3.32
N LEU A 50 -11.77 -17.41 -2.01
CA LEU A 50 -11.09 -16.27 -1.39
C LEU A 50 -9.71 -16.00 -2.01
N ALA A 51 -8.88 -17.03 -2.17
CA ALA A 51 -7.57 -16.89 -2.78
C ALA A 51 -7.66 -16.35 -4.21
N ARG A 52 -8.62 -16.84 -5.02
CA ARG A 52 -8.80 -16.37 -6.40
C ARG A 52 -9.26 -14.92 -6.47
N GLU A 53 -10.21 -14.54 -5.64
CA GLU A 53 -10.75 -13.18 -5.62
C GLU A 53 -9.72 -12.17 -5.09
N SER A 54 -9.04 -12.48 -3.99
CA SER A 54 -7.95 -11.64 -3.49
C SER A 54 -6.76 -11.61 -4.45
N GLY A 55 -6.45 -12.73 -5.09
CA GLY A 55 -5.46 -12.79 -6.16
C GLY A 55 -5.81 -11.88 -7.33
N THR A 56 -7.08 -11.82 -7.72
CA THR A 56 -7.59 -10.88 -8.74
C THR A 56 -7.40 -9.44 -8.30
N GLY A 57 -7.75 -9.11 -7.05
CA GLY A 57 -7.50 -7.78 -6.48
C GLY A 57 -6.03 -7.40 -6.53
N LEU A 58 -5.13 -8.33 -6.20
CA LEU A 58 -3.68 -8.10 -6.23
C LEU A 58 -3.13 -7.93 -7.66
N ILE A 59 -3.68 -8.66 -8.65
CA ILE A 59 -3.37 -8.41 -10.08
C ILE A 59 -3.78 -7.02 -10.48
N VAL A 60 -5.01 -6.61 -10.15
CA VAL A 60 -5.53 -5.29 -10.48
C VAL A 60 -4.68 -4.18 -9.84
N THR A 61 -4.30 -4.34 -8.57
CA THR A 61 -3.33 -3.46 -7.89
C THR A 61 -1.99 -3.42 -8.62
N GLY A 62 -1.43 -4.57 -9.00
CA GLY A 62 -0.15 -4.66 -9.69
C GLY A 62 -0.16 -3.97 -11.06
N VAL A 63 -1.21 -4.18 -11.85
CA VAL A 63 -1.42 -3.47 -13.12
C VAL A 63 -1.57 -1.96 -12.87
N GLY A 64 -2.31 -1.57 -11.83
CA GLY A 64 -2.45 -0.17 -11.43
C GLY A 64 -1.10 0.49 -11.15
N CYS A 65 -0.27 -0.13 -10.30
CA CYS A 65 1.09 0.35 -10.01
C CYS A 65 1.96 0.46 -11.26
N ALA A 66 1.91 -0.54 -12.16
CA ALA A 66 2.68 -0.49 -13.40
C ALA A 66 2.22 0.66 -14.31
N LEU A 67 0.92 0.87 -14.48
CA LEU A 67 0.38 1.97 -15.28
C LEU A 67 0.71 3.35 -14.70
N MET A 68 0.75 3.48 -13.37
CA MET A 68 1.21 4.73 -12.73
C MET A 68 2.65 5.08 -13.08
N GLY A 69 3.55 4.09 -13.12
CA GLY A 69 4.94 4.31 -13.55
C GLY A 69 5.12 4.47 -15.05
N LEU A 70 4.13 4.04 -15.85
CA LEU A 70 4.11 4.16 -17.30
C LEU A 70 3.35 5.41 -17.78
N SER A 71 3.03 6.32 -16.87
CA SER A 71 2.36 7.59 -17.17
C SER A 71 3.16 8.45 -18.15
N ASP A 72 4.46 8.66 -17.92
CA ASP A 72 5.34 9.42 -18.82
C ASP A 72 5.28 8.92 -20.29
N PRO A 73 5.49 7.62 -20.60
CA PRO A 73 5.49 7.16 -21.99
C PRO A 73 4.10 7.01 -22.61
N PHE A 74 3.03 6.86 -21.83
CA PHE A 74 1.68 6.62 -22.37
C PHE A 74 0.70 7.79 -22.18
N GLY A 75 1.08 8.79 -21.40
CA GLY A 75 0.30 9.99 -21.08
C GLY A 75 -0.49 9.89 -19.77
N VAL A 76 -0.97 11.05 -19.31
CA VAL A 76 -1.67 11.27 -18.03
C VAL A 76 -2.82 10.28 -17.78
N TRP A 77 -3.54 9.88 -18.83
CA TRP A 77 -4.65 8.92 -18.71
C TRP A 77 -4.19 7.56 -18.16
N ALA A 78 -2.95 7.14 -18.43
CA ALA A 78 -2.38 5.90 -17.90
C ALA A 78 -2.16 6.00 -16.39
N GLY A 79 -1.67 7.15 -15.89
CA GLY A 79 -1.55 7.41 -14.46
C GLY A 79 -2.90 7.43 -13.74
N VAL A 80 -3.89 8.13 -14.32
CA VAL A 80 -5.27 8.14 -13.80
C VAL A 80 -5.88 6.74 -13.78
N ALA A 81 -5.76 5.98 -14.88
CA ALA A 81 -6.21 4.60 -14.95
C ALA A 81 -5.49 3.73 -13.90
N GLY A 82 -4.20 3.95 -13.70
CA GLY A 82 -3.39 3.29 -12.70
C GLY A 82 -3.92 3.50 -11.28
N ILE A 83 -4.23 4.74 -10.91
CA ILE A 83 -4.82 5.09 -9.60
C ILE A 83 -6.20 4.44 -9.44
N VAL A 84 -7.05 4.51 -10.46
CA VAL A 84 -8.40 3.88 -10.43
C VAL A 84 -8.28 2.38 -10.21
N LEU A 85 -7.38 1.70 -10.93
CA LEU A 85 -7.12 0.28 -10.75
C LEU A 85 -6.52 -0.03 -9.39
N LEU A 86 -5.59 0.79 -8.87
CA LEU A 86 -5.03 0.61 -7.53
C LEU A 86 -6.14 0.61 -6.47
N VAL A 87 -7.03 1.62 -6.50
CA VAL A 87 -8.16 1.73 -5.57
C VAL A 87 -9.13 0.57 -5.75
N ALA A 88 -9.46 0.20 -6.99
CA ALA A 88 -10.33 -0.93 -7.29
C ALA A 88 -9.75 -2.27 -6.79
N GLY A 89 -8.45 -2.51 -7.00
CA GLY A 89 -7.75 -3.71 -6.55
C GLY A 89 -7.71 -3.84 -5.03
N ILE A 90 -7.49 -2.72 -4.33
CA ILE A 90 -7.63 -2.65 -2.86
C ILE A 90 -9.07 -2.97 -2.46
N ALA A 91 -10.07 -2.34 -3.08
CA ALA A 91 -11.48 -2.59 -2.76
C ALA A 91 -11.88 -4.06 -2.98
N ILE A 92 -11.46 -4.68 -4.09
CA ILE A 92 -11.68 -6.12 -4.36
C ILE A 92 -11.09 -6.98 -3.24
N ASN A 93 -9.85 -6.68 -2.82
CA ASN A 93 -9.20 -7.39 -1.72
C ASN A 93 -9.98 -7.25 -0.41
N LEU A 94 -10.37 -6.03 -0.03
CA LEU A 94 -11.12 -5.77 1.20
C LEU A 94 -12.48 -6.48 1.18
N ILE A 95 -13.22 -6.39 0.07
CA ILE A 95 -14.54 -7.01 -0.11
C ILE A 95 -14.43 -8.53 -0.06
N SER A 96 -13.47 -9.12 -0.80
CA SER A 96 -13.20 -10.55 -0.82
C SER A 96 -12.95 -11.08 0.60
N ILE A 97 -12.02 -10.43 1.32
CA ILE A 97 -11.69 -10.82 2.69
C ILE A 97 -12.92 -10.69 3.60
N ILE A 98 -13.62 -9.55 3.60
CA ILE A 98 -14.79 -9.37 4.48
C ILE A 98 -15.89 -10.39 4.15
N ARG A 99 -16.12 -10.69 2.87
CA ARG A 99 -17.16 -11.63 2.43
C ARG A 99 -16.87 -13.06 2.87
N HIS A 100 -15.64 -13.53 2.68
CA HIS A 100 -15.28 -14.92 2.94
C HIS A 100 -14.79 -15.17 4.37
N ASN A 101 -14.22 -14.16 5.01
CA ASN A 101 -13.62 -14.26 6.34
C ASN A 101 -14.51 -13.60 7.40
N GLY A 102 -15.57 -12.88 7.01
CA GLY A 102 -16.48 -12.16 7.91
C GLY A 102 -15.90 -10.87 8.51
N SER A 103 -14.58 -10.68 8.45
CA SER A 103 -13.91 -9.45 8.86
C SER A 103 -12.54 -9.32 8.18
N LEU A 104 -11.99 -8.10 8.15
CA LEU A 104 -10.63 -7.86 7.66
C LEU A 104 -9.57 -8.59 8.49
N PHE A 105 -9.85 -8.82 9.78
CA PHE A 105 -8.95 -9.43 10.74
C PHE A 105 -9.71 -10.45 11.58
N SER A 106 -9.80 -11.69 11.07
CA SER A 106 -10.46 -12.78 11.80
C SER A 106 -9.44 -13.73 12.41
N PHE A 107 -9.86 -14.46 13.44
CA PHE A 107 -8.96 -15.22 14.29
C PHE A 107 -9.61 -16.57 14.65
N PRO A 108 -8.92 -17.71 14.45
CA PRO A 108 -9.55 -19.02 14.66
C PRO A 108 -9.81 -19.26 16.15
N SER A 109 -10.90 -19.94 16.48
CA SER A 109 -11.11 -20.52 17.81
C SER A 109 -10.13 -21.68 18.04
N SER A 110 -9.94 -22.07 19.29
CA SER A 110 -8.94 -23.07 19.73
C SER A 110 -9.02 -24.44 19.03
N GLU A 111 -10.15 -24.80 18.41
CA GLU A 111 -10.38 -26.10 17.77
C GLU A 111 -9.82 -26.19 16.34
N GLU A 112 -9.69 -25.09 15.59
CA GLU A 112 -9.29 -25.13 14.17
C GLU A 112 -7.77 -25.18 13.95
N LYS A 113 -6.97 -24.96 15.02
CA LYS A 113 -5.50 -25.02 14.98
C LYS A 113 -4.95 -26.41 14.59
N ALA A 114 -5.75 -27.47 14.69
CA ALA A 114 -5.32 -28.83 14.44
C ALA A 114 -5.09 -29.17 12.96
N HIS A 115 -5.55 -28.35 12.00
CA HIS A 115 -5.55 -28.69 10.55
C HIS A 115 -4.82 -27.68 9.64
N GLY A 116 -4.08 -26.72 10.19
CA GLY A 116 -3.37 -25.70 9.42
C GLY A 116 -2.02 -26.18 8.86
N GLY A 117 -1.98 -26.52 7.57
CA GLY A 117 -0.77 -26.92 6.84
C GLY A 117 0.34 -25.87 6.84
N ARG A 118 1.59 -26.37 6.73
CA ARG A 118 2.85 -25.60 6.58
C ARG A 118 2.82 -24.77 5.29
N GLY A 119 2.26 -23.56 5.34
CA GLY A 119 2.47 -22.53 4.33
C GLY A 119 3.86 -21.90 4.48
N LEU A 120 4.38 -21.29 3.41
CA LEU A 120 5.60 -20.48 3.46
C LEU A 120 5.34 -19.26 4.36
N HIS A 121 5.71 -19.38 5.64
CA HIS A 121 5.68 -18.27 6.58
C HIS A 121 6.82 -17.31 6.27
N ILE A 122 6.62 -16.37 5.33
CA ILE A 122 7.40 -15.12 5.35
C ILE A 122 6.84 -14.29 6.52
N GLY A 123 7.12 -14.76 7.73
CA GLY A 123 6.74 -14.09 8.96
C GLY A 123 7.68 -12.93 9.17
N LEU A 124 7.25 -11.72 8.82
CA LEU A 124 7.89 -10.51 9.33
C LEU A 124 7.71 -10.55 10.85
N ASN A 125 8.77 -10.92 11.58
CA ASN A 125 8.74 -10.84 13.04
C ASN A 125 8.55 -9.36 13.45
N THR A 126 8.04 -9.09 14.65
CA THR A 126 7.74 -7.70 15.06
C THR A 126 8.93 -6.76 14.90
N GLY A 127 10.14 -7.26 15.14
CA GLY A 127 11.37 -6.49 14.90
C GLY A 127 11.56 -6.13 13.43
N GLY A 128 11.39 -7.08 12.50
CA GLY A 128 11.48 -6.88 11.06
C GLY A 128 10.39 -5.95 10.53
N GLY A 129 9.17 -6.04 11.09
CA GLY A 129 8.09 -5.08 10.80
C GLY A 129 8.45 -3.67 11.21
N VAL A 130 8.94 -3.48 12.43
CA VAL A 130 9.36 -2.16 12.92
C VAL A 130 10.52 -1.60 12.08
N VAL A 131 11.53 -2.41 11.77
CA VAL A 131 12.69 -1.96 10.97
C VAL A 131 12.25 -1.61 9.54
N LEU A 132 11.45 -2.45 8.89
CA LEU A 132 10.95 -2.17 7.55
C LEU A 132 10.05 -0.93 7.53
N GLY A 133 9.16 -0.80 8.51
CA GLY A 133 8.32 0.38 8.69
C GLY A 133 9.12 1.66 8.92
N ALA A 134 10.21 1.58 9.69
CA ALA A 134 11.12 2.70 9.91
C ALA A 134 11.88 3.08 8.62
N ILE A 135 12.38 2.10 7.87
CA ILE A 135 13.08 2.34 6.59
C ILE A 135 12.14 2.96 5.57
N ILE A 136 10.97 2.35 5.34
CA ILE A 136 9.96 2.88 4.40
C ILE A 136 9.46 4.25 4.87
N GLY A 137 9.21 4.40 6.17
CA GLY A 137 8.80 5.67 6.77
C GLY A 137 9.82 6.78 6.55
N LEU A 138 11.12 6.49 6.70
CA LEU A 138 12.20 7.46 6.45
C LEU A 138 12.24 7.92 4.99
N VAL A 139 11.98 7.03 4.02
CA VAL A 139 11.93 7.38 2.60
C VAL A 139 10.81 8.41 2.31
N CYS A 140 9.73 8.42 3.09
CA CYS A 140 8.68 9.43 2.96
C CYS A 140 8.91 10.66 3.87
N ILE A 141 9.42 10.46 5.09
CA ILE A 141 9.59 11.56 6.06
C ILE A 141 10.71 12.51 5.64
N VAL A 142 11.85 11.99 5.16
CA VAL A 142 13.02 12.83 4.85
C VAL A 142 12.73 13.84 3.74
N PRO A 143 12.15 13.45 2.58
CA PRO A 143 11.78 14.44 1.56
C PRO A 143 10.71 15.41 2.06
N GLY A 144 9.76 14.94 2.87
CA GLY A 144 8.73 15.80 3.43
C GLY A 144 9.26 16.90 4.37
N VAL A 145 10.18 16.54 5.26
CA VAL A 145 10.86 17.51 6.15
C VAL A 145 11.70 18.48 5.33
N TYR A 146 12.40 17.99 4.30
CA TYR A 146 13.19 18.83 3.41
C TYR A 146 12.31 19.90 2.73
N MET A 147 11.21 19.50 2.09
CA MET A 147 10.30 20.42 1.39
C MET A 147 9.70 21.49 2.33
N ILE A 148 9.36 21.13 3.56
CA ILE A 148 8.86 22.09 4.56
C ILE A 148 9.95 23.08 4.97
N ALA A 149 11.18 22.60 5.16
CA ALA A 149 12.28 23.41 5.67
C ALA A 149 12.87 24.37 4.62
N THR A 150 12.94 23.93 3.36
CA THR A 150 13.63 24.66 2.28
C THR A 150 12.67 25.31 1.29
N GLY A 151 11.42 24.84 1.22
CA GLY A 151 10.52 25.17 0.12
C GLY A 151 10.89 24.49 -1.20
N ASP A 152 11.94 23.65 -1.22
CA ASP A 152 12.43 23.00 -2.43
C ASP A 152 11.74 21.65 -2.64
N VAL A 153 11.10 21.52 -3.80
CA VAL A 153 10.33 20.35 -4.25
C VAL A 153 11.13 19.44 -5.18
N SER A 154 12.43 19.70 -5.36
CA SER A 154 13.33 18.93 -6.23
C SER A 154 13.46 17.44 -5.91
N LEU A 155 13.04 17.01 -4.71
CA LEU A 155 12.99 15.59 -4.33
C LEU A 155 11.72 14.87 -4.81
N LEU A 156 10.76 15.62 -5.36
CA LEU A 156 9.62 15.06 -6.07
C LEU A 156 10.00 14.80 -7.53
N HIS A 157 9.19 14.00 -8.22
CA HIS A 157 9.25 13.98 -9.67
C HIS A 157 8.84 15.34 -10.24
N SER A 158 9.51 15.78 -11.31
CA SER A 158 9.29 17.10 -11.91
C SER A 158 7.84 17.36 -12.30
N TYR A 159 7.13 16.35 -12.79
CA TYR A 159 5.72 16.46 -13.18
C TYR A 159 4.79 16.86 -12.02
N HIS A 160 5.19 16.65 -10.76
CA HIS A 160 4.41 17.11 -9.61
C HIS A 160 4.44 18.62 -9.42
N TYR A 161 5.44 19.33 -9.97
CA TYR A 161 5.64 20.74 -9.67
C TYR A 161 6.04 21.64 -10.84
N GLU A 162 6.35 21.09 -12.01
CA GLU A 162 6.86 21.84 -13.17
C GLU A 162 5.89 22.90 -13.71
N HIS A 163 4.59 22.74 -13.45
CA HIS A 163 3.54 23.65 -13.86
C HIS A 163 2.97 24.51 -12.72
N ILE A 164 3.51 24.36 -11.51
CA ILE A 164 3.07 25.13 -10.34
C ILE A 164 3.62 26.56 -10.46
N ALA A 165 2.75 27.55 -10.28
CA ALA A 165 3.16 28.95 -10.27
C ALA A 165 4.15 29.21 -9.13
N ALA A 166 5.19 30.01 -9.39
CA ALA A 166 6.24 30.29 -8.41
C ALA A 166 5.70 30.88 -7.08
N ALA A 167 4.57 31.60 -7.14
CA ALA A 167 3.90 32.15 -5.97
C ALA A 167 3.25 31.07 -5.08
N ASP A 168 2.86 29.93 -5.66
CA ASP A 168 2.16 28.85 -4.98
C ASP A 168 3.10 27.73 -4.50
N LEU A 169 4.35 27.70 -5.01
CA LEU A 169 5.37 26.73 -4.60
C LEU A 169 5.56 26.61 -3.08
N PRO A 170 5.59 27.70 -2.27
CA PRO A 170 5.75 27.58 -0.82
C PRO A 170 4.56 26.89 -0.13
N ALA A 171 3.34 27.11 -0.62
CA ALA A 171 2.15 26.47 -0.08
C ALA A 171 2.08 25.00 -0.50
N PHE A 172 2.41 24.71 -1.76
CA PHE A 172 2.49 23.35 -2.28
C PHE A 172 3.56 22.53 -1.55
N SER A 173 4.79 23.03 -1.43
CA SER A 173 5.90 22.32 -0.77
C SER A 173 5.57 21.99 0.69
N PHE A 174 4.85 22.88 1.37
CA PHE A 174 4.39 22.66 2.74
C PHE A 174 3.33 21.55 2.83
N ILE A 175 2.31 21.60 1.98
CA ILE A 175 1.22 20.60 1.98
C ILE A 175 1.72 19.23 1.55
N GLU A 176 2.51 19.19 0.48
CA GLU A 176 3.15 17.99 -0.03
C GLU A 176 4.06 17.37 1.04
N GLY A 177 4.90 18.21 1.68
CA GLY A 177 5.78 17.75 2.75
C GLY A 177 5.06 17.22 3.97
N LEU A 178 3.98 17.87 4.41
CA LEU A 178 3.14 17.34 5.49
C LEU A 178 2.51 15.99 5.11
N SER A 179 2.06 15.86 3.86
CA SER A 179 1.43 14.64 3.39
C SER A 179 2.44 13.50 3.27
N MET A 180 3.66 13.76 2.79
CA MET A 180 4.74 12.78 2.76
C MET A 180 5.16 12.33 4.17
N ILE A 181 5.28 13.24 5.12
CA ILE A 181 5.52 12.90 6.53
C ILE A 181 4.38 12.04 7.06
N GLY A 182 3.13 12.41 6.79
CA GLY A 182 1.94 11.67 7.19
C GLY A 182 1.90 10.24 6.63
N LEU A 183 2.21 10.07 5.34
CA LEU A 183 2.36 8.74 4.72
C LEU A 183 3.42 7.90 5.45
N GLY A 184 4.58 8.47 5.73
CA GLY A 184 5.68 7.78 6.39
C GLY A 184 5.34 7.38 7.82
N ILE A 185 4.73 8.28 8.60
CA ILE A 185 4.27 8.01 9.97
C ILE A 185 3.17 6.94 9.95
N GLY A 186 2.18 7.07 9.06
CA GLY A 186 1.08 6.11 8.92
C GLY A 186 1.58 4.70 8.62
N LEU A 187 2.52 4.57 7.66
CA LEU A 187 3.17 3.30 7.34
C LEU A 187 3.97 2.75 8.52
N ALA A 188 4.81 3.57 9.15
CA ALA A 188 5.62 3.13 10.28
C ALA A 188 4.75 2.59 11.44
N ILE A 189 3.65 3.27 11.76
CA ILE A 189 2.67 2.82 12.76
C ILE A 189 2.04 1.49 12.34
N CYS A 190 1.57 1.38 11.09
CA CYS A 190 0.95 0.16 10.56
C CYS A 190 1.92 -1.03 10.60
N PHE A 191 3.17 -0.85 10.21
CA PHE A 191 4.19 -1.90 10.22
C PHE A 191 4.59 -2.31 11.66
N ALA A 192 4.74 -1.35 12.57
CA ALA A 192 5.02 -1.62 13.98
C ALA A 192 3.86 -2.38 14.65
N ALA A 193 2.62 -1.97 14.38
CA ALA A 193 1.41 -2.65 14.85
C ALA A 193 1.26 -4.04 14.21
N GLY A 194 1.49 -4.15 12.90
CA GLY A 194 1.35 -5.36 12.10
C GLY A 194 2.19 -6.51 12.65
N GLY A 195 3.41 -6.21 13.11
CA GLY A 195 4.27 -7.16 13.79
C GLY A 195 3.65 -7.81 15.03
N ARG A 196 2.77 -7.13 15.77
CA ARG A 196 2.05 -7.68 16.94
C ARG A 196 0.66 -8.19 16.61
N MET A 197 0.07 -7.76 15.49
CA MET A 197 -1.17 -8.32 14.95
C MET A 197 -1.01 -9.81 14.56
N THR A 198 0.22 -10.30 14.38
CA THR A 198 0.53 -11.71 14.11
C THR A 198 0.74 -12.57 15.37
N MET A 199 0.94 -11.97 16.54
CA MET A 199 1.21 -12.68 17.81
C MET A 199 -0.02 -12.77 18.71
N ARG A 200 -0.11 -13.83 19.51
CA ARG A 200 -1.25 -14.06 20.42
C ARG A 200 -0.90 -13.97 21.89
N PRO A 201 -1.81 -13.41 22.72
CA PRO A 201 -3.03 -12.66 22.34
C PRO A 201 -2.69 -11.34 21.63
N ILE A 202 -3.56 -10.87 20.72
CA ILE A 202 -3.33 -9.57 20.05
C ILE A 202 -3.71 -8.48 21.03
N PRO A 203 -2.77 -7.62 21.42
CA PRO A 203 -3.06 -6.58 22.38
C PRO A 203 -3.93 -5.49 21.74
N LEU A 204 -4.85 -4.91 22.52
CA LEU A 204 -5.75 -3.85 22.05
C LEU A 204 -4.99 -2.68 21.42
N TRP A 205 -3.84 -2.30 22.01
CA TRP A 205 -3.01 -1.23 21.48
C TRP A 205 -2.58 -1.47 20.03
N ALA A 206 -2.31 -2.72 19.63
CA ALA A 206 -1.89 -3.02 18.25
C ALA A 206 -3.04 -2.82 17.25
N LYS A 207 -4.28 -3.15 17.65
CA LYS A 207 -5.47 -2.90 16.82
C LYS A 207 -5.72 -1.40 16.66
N VAL A 208 -5.62 -0.65 17.76
CA VAL A 208 -5.80 0.81 17.75
C VAL A 208 -4.72 1.47 16.89
N LEU A 209 -3.44 1.09 17.06
CA LEU A 209 -2.36 1.63 16.24
C LEU A 209 -2.54 1.30 14.76
N MET A 210 -2.96 0.07 14.41
CA MET A 210 -3.26 -0.30 13.02
C MET A 210 -4.34 0.61 12.41
N ALA A 211 -5.44 0.85 13.14
CA ALA A 211 -6.51 1.73 12.68
C ALA A 211 -6.04 3.17 12.53
N VAL A 212 -5.33 3.70 13.53
CA VAL A 212 -4.78 5.07 13.52
C VAL A 212 -3.80 5.25 12.37
N GLY A 213 -2.85 4.33 12.19
CA GLY A 213 -1.88 4.37 11.09
C GLY A 213 -2.55 4.35 9.73
N GLY A 214 -3.58 3.50 9.56
CA GLY A 214 -4.35 3.43 8.32
C GLY A 214 -5.11 4.73 8.00
N ILE A 215 -5.70 5.37 9.01
CA ILE A 215 -6.39 6.66 8.86
C ILE A 215 -5.39 7.75 8.46
N ILE A 216 -4.25 7.85 9.15
CA ILE A 216 -3.21 8.85 8.87
C ILE A 216 -2.69 8.66 7.43
N TRP A 217 -2.35 7.42 7.06
CA TRP A 217 -1.88 7.10 5.72
C TRP A 217 -2.91 7.46 4.65
N GLY A 218 -4.17 7.04 4.84
CA GLY A 218 -5.25 7.31 3.88
C GLY A 218 -5.53 8.80 3.70
N ALA A 219 -5.62 9.56 4.79
CA ALA A 219 -5.82 11.01 4.75
C ALA A 219 -4.65 11.73 4.06
N SER A 220 -3.42 11.27 4.30
CA SER A 220 -2.21 11.81 3.68
C SER A 220 -2.19 11.53 2.17
N LEU A 221 -2.55 10.30 1.77
CA LEU A 221 -2.65 9.93 0.35
C LEU A 221 -3.71 10.75 -0.39
N ILE A 222 -4.89 10.91 0.22
CA ILE A 222 -5.97 11.74 -0.35
C ILE A 222 -5.48 13.18 -0.51
N THR A 223 -4.78 13.72 0.49
CA THR A 223 -4.23 15.08 0.43
C THR A 223 -3.26 15.25 -0.74
N LEU A 224 -2.34 14.30 -0.98
CA LEU A 224 -1.44 14.32 -2.16
C LEU A 224 -2.22 14.32 -3.48
N ILE A 225 -3.16 13.37 -3.61
CA ILE A 225 -3.97 13.21 -4.83
C ILE A 225 -4.77 14.47 -5.15
N VAL A 226 -5.19 15.23 -4.14
CA VAL A 226 -5.94 16.48 -4.31
C VAL A 226 -5.00 17.68 -4.50
N ALA A 227 -3.94 17.79 -3.69
CA ALA A 227 -3.05 18.94 -3.68
C ALA A 227 -2.31 19.11 -5.01
N ILE A 228 -1.71 18.02 -5.52
CA ILE A 228 -0.89 18.06 -6.74
C ILE A 228 -1.68 18.68 -7.92
N PRO A 229 -2.88 18.19 -8.30
CA PRO A 229 -3.68 18.83 -9.35
C PRO A 229 -4.19 20.24 -8.99
N THR A 230 -4.50 20.51 -7.72
CA THR A 230 -5.03 21.81 -7.28
C THR A 230 -4.01 22.93 -7.49
N PHE A 231 -2.73 22.62 -7.33
CA PHE A 231 -1.64 23.57 -7.53
C PHE A 231 -1.14 23.63 -8.99
N GLY A 232 -1.71 22.81 -9.89
CA GLY A 232 -1.33 22.75 -11.30
C GLY A 232 -0.29 21.68 -11.62
N GLY A 233 0.15 20.89 -10.64
CA GLY A 233 1.00 19.72 -10.85
C GLY A 233 0.23 18.53 -11.43
N SER A 234 0.95 17.54 -11.92
CA SER A 234 0.40 16.30 -12.45
C SER A 234 0.66 15.12 -11.50
N LEU A 235 -0.22 14.12 -11.53
CA LEU A 235 -0.03 12.84 -10.82
C LEU A 235 0.70 11.79 -11.69
N SER A 236 1.13 12.21 -12.89
CA SER A 236 1.47 11.35 -14.02
C SER A 236 2.17 12.12 -15.12
#